data_AF-A0A3C1DBY3-F1
#
_entry.id   AF-A0A3C1DBY3-F1
#
_cell.length_a   1.000
_cell.length_b   1.000
_cell.length_c   1.000
_cell.angle_alpha   90.00
_cell.angle_beta   90.00
_cell.angle_gamma   90.00
#
_symmetry.space_group_name_H-M   'P 1'
#
loop_
_entity.id
_entity.type
_entity.pdbx_description
1 polymer ?
#
loop_
_entity_poly.entity_id
_entity_poly.type
_entity_poly.pdbx_seq_one_letter_code
_entity_poly.pdbx_strand_id
1 'polypeptide(L)'
;MIVALHGGALQYDLMTKTRYLLSDLGGALTSSALLSFVRYLPPDSALKQEMNPDNEWMSGIHNDMLLAAIYDQISAFQYQWMRANGGKPKKPKPMPRPGIKDSTRRIGKDPIEITDFDEWYYGGD
;
A
#
# COMPACT_ATOMS: atom_id res chain seq x y z
N MET A 1 31.35 3.07 3.90
CA MET A 1 30.57 3.82 2.89
C MET A 1 29.11 3.35 2.90
N ILE A 2 28.41 3.51 4.03
CA ILE A 2 26.95 3.28 4.18
C ILE A 2 26.37 4.50 4.87
N VAL A 3 26.98 4.93 5.98
CA VAL A 3 26.63 6.18 6.69
C VAL A 3 26.65 7.41 5.77
N ALA A 4 27.58 7.48 4.82
CA ALA A 4 27.70 8.62 3.90
C ALA A 4 26.59 8.67 2.83
N LEU A 5 25.99 7.52 2.49
CA LEU A 5 24.98 7.41 1.41
C LEU A 5 23.56 7.26 1.98
N HIS A 6 23.41 6.55 3.10
CA HIS A 6 22.14 6.15 3.71
C HIS A 6 22.05 6.53 5.20
N GLY A 7 22.84 7.52 5.63
CA GLY A 7 22.93 7.92 7.03
C GLY A 7 21.58 8.32 7.63
N GLY A 8 20.72 8.95 6.82
CA GLY A 8 19.36 9.35 7.22
C GLY A 8 18.47 8.15 7.57
N ALA A 9 18.38 7.15 6.68
CA ALA A 9 17.58 5.96 6.93
C ALA A 9 18.12 5.12 8.09
N LEU A 10 19.45 4.95 8.18
CA LEU A 10 20.08 4.27 9.32
C LEU A 10 19.74 4.96 10.64
N GLN A 11 19.79 6.30 10.67
CA GLN A 11 19.46 7.07 11.87
C GLN A 11 17.98 6.95 12.24
N TYR A 12 17.08 6.96 11.27
CA TYR A 12 15.65 6.75 11.50
C TYR A 12 15.37 5.37 12.12
N ASP A 13 16.00 4.31 11.61
CA ASP A 13 15.83 2.95 12.16
C ASP A 13 16.38 2.84 13.58
N LEU A 14 17.51 3.48 13.89
CA LEU A 14 18.05 3.53 15.25
C LEU A 14 17.09 4.25 16.21
N MET A 15 16.58 5.41 15.82
CA MET A 15 15.65 6.20 16.64
C MET A 15 14.35 5.43 16.94
N THR A 16 13.78 4.78 15.91
CA THR A 16 12.50 4.09 16.04
C THR A 16 12.59 2.76 16.78
N LYS A 17 13.71 2.03 16.66
CA LYS A 17 13.85 0.66 17.21
C LYS A 17 14.65 0.58 18.51
N THR A 18 15.58 1.50 18.78
CA THR A 18 16.52 1.37 19.91
C THR A 18 16.68 2.64 20.76
N ARG A 19 16.11 3.78 20.33
CA ARG A 19 16.24 5.12 20.93
C ARG A 19 17.63 5.76 20.81
N TYR A 20 18.62 5.05 20.27
CA TYR A 20 19.94 5.59 20.04
C TYR A 20 19.99 6.45 18.77
N LEU A 21 20.96 7.34 18.74
CA LEU A 21 21.33 8.14 17.58
C LEU A 21 22.68 7.66 17.04
N LEU A 22 22.97 8.03 15.80
CA LEU A 22 24.28 7.74 15.22
C LEU A 22 25.41 8.50 15.96
N SER A 23 25.07 9.62 16.61
CA SER A 23 25.99 10.38 17.47
C SER A 23 26.37 9.66 18.77
N ASP A 24 25.61 8.66 19.20
CA ASP A 24 25.92 7.88 20.41
C ASP A 24 27.00 6.82 20.16
N LEU A 25 27.43 6.66 18.90
CA LEU A 25 28.43 5.70 18.48
C LEU A 25 29.79 5.99 19.13
N GLY A 26 30.37 4.97 19.75
CA GLY A 26 31.64 5.10 20.50
C GLY A 26 31.44 5.50 21.96
N GLY A 27 30.20 5.79 22.37
CA GLY A 27 29.81 5.97 23.77
C GLY A 27 28.80 4.90 24.17
N ALA A 28 27.53 5.31 24.35
CA ALA A 28 26.45 4.43 24.74
C ALA A 28 26.11 3.37 23.68
N LEU A 29 26.38 3.65 22.40
CA LEU A 29 26.24 2.71 21.30
C LEU A 29 27.62 2.19 20.87
N THR A 30 27.88 0.91 21.11
CA THR A 30 29.14 0.28 20.69
C THR A 30 29.11 -0.07 19.19
N SER A 31 30.29 -0.08 18.56
CA SER A 31 30.41 -0.44 17.13
C SER A 31 29.94 -1.87 16.84
N SER A 32 30.15 -2.81 17.78
CA SER A 32 29.64 -4.17 17.65
C SER A 32 28.12 -4.23 17.72
N ALA A 33 27.49 -3.44 18.61
CA ALA A 33 26.04 -3.35 18.68
C ALA A 33 25.44 -2.75 17.40
N LEU A 34 26.04 -1.68 16.87
CA LEU A 34 25.63 -1.10 15.60
C LEU A 34 25.76 -2.11 14.45
N LEU A 35 26.86 -2.86 14.38
CA LEU A 35 27.06 -3.86 13.34
C LEU A 35 26.03 -4.99 13.43
N SER A 36 25.75 -5.49 14.63
CA SER A 36 24.70 -6.50 14.87
C SER A 36 23.32 -5.96 14.49
N PHE A 37 23.02 -4.71 14.85
CA PHE A 37 21.76 -4.06 14.51
C PHE A 37 21.55 -3.98 12.99
N VAL A 38 22.55 -3.48 12.25
CA VAL A 38 22.47 -3.36 10.78
C VAL A 38 22.39 -4.73 10.09
N ARG A 39 23.11 -5.73 10.62
CA ARG A 39 23.12 -7.09 10.06
C ARG A 39 21.75 -7.77 10.13
N TYR A 40 21.05 -7.60 11.25
CA TYR A 40 19.77 -8.26 11.52
C TYR A 40 18.57 -7.34 11.37
N LEU A 41 18.75 -6.19 10.72
CA LEU A 41 17.69 -5.25 10.46
C LEU A 41 16.64 -5.89 9.53
N PRO A 42 15.34 -5.81 9.85
CA PRO A 42 14.31 -6.47 9.07
C PRO A 42 14.18 -5.84 7.67
N PRO A 43 13.67 -6.58 6.68
CA PRO A 43 13.65 -6.14 5.28
C PRO A 43 12.72 -4.94 5.01
N ASP A 44 11.79 -4.66 5.92
CA ASP A 44 10.88 -3.51 5.91
C ASP A 44 11.48 -2.24 6.55
N SER A 45 12.68 -2.33 7.13
CA SER A 45 13.37 -1.18 7.70
C SER A 45 13.74 -0.14 6.64
N ALA A 46 13.83 1.13 7.04
CA ALA A 46 14.10 2.24 6.13
C ALA A 46 15.44 2.03 5.39
N LEU A 47 16.47 1.59 6.11
CA LEU A 47 17.78 1.32 5.53
C LEU A 47 17.74 0.17 4.51
N LYS A 48 17.03 -0.92 4.81
CA LYS A 48 16.96 -2.07 3.88
C LYS A 48 16.15 -1.75 2.63
N GLN A 49 15.10 -0.94 2.76
CA GLN A 49 14.30 -0.43 1.64
C GLN A 49 15.15 0.50 0.75
N GLU A 50 15.92 1.42 1.33
CA GLU A 50 16.76 2.33 0.56
C GLU A 50 17.93 1.61 -0.14
N MET A 51 18.52 0.60 0.52
CA MET A 51 19.61 -0.19 -0.06
C MET A 51 19.14 -1.16 -1.14
N ASN A 52 17.90 -1.62 -1.09
CA ASN A 52 17.33 -2.58 -2.03
C ASN A 52 15.97 -2.05 -2.52
N PRO A 53 15.96 -1.12 -3.49
CA PRO A 53 14.71 -0.54 -4.00
C PRO A 53 13.79 -1.60 -4.62
N ASP A 54 14.36 -2.69 -5.18
CA ASP A 54 13.59 -3.80 -5.75
C ASP A 54 12.87 -4.67 -4.69
N ASN A 55 13.05 -4.37 -3.40
CA ASN A 55 12.44 -5.12 -2.30
C ASN A 55 10.97 -4.71 -2.02
N GLU A 56 10.30 -4.14 -3.02
CA GLU A 56 8.91 -3.69 -2.97
C GLU A 56 7.95 -4.82 -2.52
N TRP A 57 8.28 -6.07 -2.87
CA TRP A 57 7.54 -7.28 -2.46
C TRP A 57 7.56 -7.56 -0.95
N MET A 58 8.53 -7.00 -0.22
CA MET A 58 8.59 -7.10 1.24
C MET A 58 7.96 -5.89 1.93
N SER A 59 7.44 -4.92 1.16
CA SER A 59 6.68 -3.81 1.71
C SER A 59 5.31 -4.29 2.19
N GLY A 60 4.97 -3.97 3.44
CA GLY A 60 3.67 -4.33 4.02
C GLY A 60 2.49 -3.84 3.16
N ILE A 61 2.59 -2.64 2.58
CA ILE A 61 1.50 -2.08 1.77
C ILE A 61 1.29 -2.86 0.46
N HIS A 62 2.35 -3.37 -0.16
CA HIS A 62 2.26 -4.15 -1.38
C HIS A 62 1.60 -5.50 -1.10
N ASN A 63 2.01 -6.16 0.00
CA ASN A 63 1.39 -7.40 0.45
C ASN A 63 -0.09 -7.21 0.79
N ASP A 64 -0.46 -6.12 1.47
CA ASP A 64 -1.86 -5.81 1.78
C ASP A 64 -2.68 -5.58 0.50
N MET A 65 -2.11 -4.90 -0.50
CA MET A 65 -2.76 -4.71 -1.81
C MET A 65 -2.98 -6.04 -2.54
N LEU A 66 -1.98 -6.93 -2.54
CA LEU A 66 -2.09 -8.26 -3.14
C LEU A 66 -3.15 -9.12 -2.43
N LEU A 67 -3.19 -9.09 -1.09
CA LEU A 67 -4.20 -9.80 -0.31
C LEU A 67 -5.62 -9.29 -0.60
N ALA A 68 -5.80 -7.97 -0.70
CA ALA A 68 -7.07 -7.38 -1.11
C ALA A 68 -7.49 -7.82 -2.52
N ALA A 69 -6.54 -7.89 -3.45
CA ALA A 69 -6.80 -8.37 -4.81
C ALA A 69 -7.21 -9.86 -4.84
N ILE A 70 -6.52 -10.71 -4.08
CA ILE A 70 -6.86 -12.13 -3.94
C ILE A 70 -8.28 -12.29 -3.39
N TYR A 71 -8.63 -11.54 -2.34
CA TYR A 71 -9.96 -11.56 -1.76
C TYR A 71 -11.05 -11.19 -2.78
N ASP A 72 -10.82 -10.15 -3.57
CA ASP A 72 -11.77 -9.71 -4.60
C ASP A 72 -11.99 -10.78 -5.68
N GLN A 73 -10.92 -11.45 -6.10
CA GLN A 73 -11.01 -12.54 -7.08
C GLN A 73 -11.78 -13.74 -6.55
N ILE A 74 -11.51 -14.15 -5.30
CA ILE A 74 -12.25 -15.24 -4.66
C ILE A 74 -13.74 -14.88 -4.53
N SER A 75 -14.04 -13.65 -4.10
CA SER A 75 -15.42 -13.18 -3.97
C SER A 75 -16.14 -13.17 -5.33
N ALA A 76 -15.46 -12.72 -6.39
CA ALA A 76 -16.00 -12.73 -7.75
C ALA A 76 -16.27 -14.16 -8.25
N PHE A 77 -15.34 -15.09 -7.99
CA PHE A 77 -15.50 -16.50 -8.34
C PHE A 77 -16.70 -17.13 -7.62
N GLN A 78 -16.84 -16.91 -6.31
CA GLN A 78 -17.98 -17.42 -5.53
C GLN A 78 -19.31 -16.88 -6.06
N TYR A 79 -19.36 -15.59 -6.42
CA TYR A 79 -20.52 -14.98 -7.04
C TYR A 79 -20.89 -15.66 -8.37
N GLN A 80 -19.90 -15.87 -9.25
CA GLN A 80 -20.10 -16.54 -10.54
C GLN A 80 -20.57 -17.98 -10.35
N TRP A 81 -19.97 -18.73 -9.43
CA TRP A 81 -20.34 -20.11 -9.13
C TRP A 81 -21.78 -20.21 -8.60
N MET A 82 -22.17 -19.36 -7.65
CA MET A 82 -23.55 -19.34 -7.14
C MET A 82 -24.56 -18.97 -8.22
N ARG A 83 -24.24 -17.99 -9.08
CA ARG A 83 -25.07 -17.60 -10.23
C ARG A 83 -25.26 -18.74 -11.22
N ALA A 84 -24.19 -19.48 -11.53
CA ALA A 84 -24.23 -20.62 -12.44
C ALA A 84 -25.11 -21.76 -11.90
N ASN A 85 -25.16 -21.92 -10.57
CA ASN A 85 -26.00 -22.91 -9.89
C ASN A 85 -27.43 -22.40 -9.58
N GLY A 86 -27.89 -21.34 -10.26
CA GLY A 86 -29.27 -20.83 -10.11
C GLY A 86 -29.51 -19.94 -8.89
N GLY A 87 -28.48 -19.68 -8.08
CA GLY A 87 -28.54 -18.71 -6.99
C GLY A 87 -28.65 -17.27 -7.50
N LYS A 88 -29.23 -16.40 -6.66
CA LYS A 88 -29.32 -14.94 -6.92
C LYS A 88 -28.47 -14.14 -5.92
N PRO A 89 -27.16 -14.41 -5.80
CA PRO A 89 -26.31 -13.66 -4.87
C PRO A 89 -26.18 -12.20 -5.31
N LYS A 90 -25.92 -11.31 -4.36
CA LYS A 90 -25.56 -9.91 -4.65
C LYS A 90 -24.13 -9.87 -5.22
N LYS A 91 -23.91 -9.03 -6.24
CA LYS A 91 -22.56 -8.81 -6.78
C LYS A 91 -21.66 -8.25 -5.66
N PRO A 92 -20.51 -8.89 -5.36
CA PRO A 92 -19.59 -8.41 -4.34
C PRO A 92 -19.02 -7.05 -4.74
N LYS A 93 -18.82 -6.19 -3.75
CA LYS A 93 -18.08 -4.93 -3.93
C LYS A 93 -16.59 -5.20 -3.66
N PRO A 94 -15.67 -4.59 -4.43
CA PRO A 94 -14.25 -4.66 -4.13
C PRO A 94 -13.95 -4.19 -2.70
N MET A 95 -13.00 -4.83 -2.04
CA MET A 95 -12.50 -4.38 -0.74
C MET A 95 -11.87 -2.98 -0.88
N PRO A 96 -12.13 -2.04 0.05
CA PRO A 96 -11.43 -0.76 0.08
C PRO A 96 -9.91 -0.97 0.09
N ARG A 97 -9.18 -0.29 -0.80
CA ARG A 97 -7.72 -0.44 -0.91
C ARG A 97 -7.03 0.37 0.20
N PRO A 98 -6.07 -0.22 0.94
CA PRO A 98 -5.29 0.52 1.93
C PRO A 98 -4.60 1.74 1.31
N GLY A 99 -4.70 2.90 1.95
CA GLY A 99 -4.06 4.13 1.50
C GLY A 99 -4.73 4.83 0.29
N ILE A 100 -5.76 4.25 -0.32
CA ILE A 100 -6.48 4.85 -1.45
C ILE A 100 -7.87 5.30 -0.97
N LYS A 101 -8.14 6.61 -1.05
CA LYS A 101 -9.49 7.14 -0.84
C LYS A 101 -10.35 6.81 -2.06
N ASP A 102 -11.55 6.31 -1.81
CA ASP A 102 -12.51 6.02 -2.88
C ASP A 102 -12.89 7.34 -3.58
N SER A 103 -12.38 7.54 -4.80
CA SER A 103 -12.59 8.76 -5.59
C SER A 103 -13.77 8.64 -6.55
N THR A 104 -14.60 7.60 -6.41
CA THR A 104 -15.70 7.33 -7.32
C THR A 104 -16.80 8.39 -7.18
N ARG A 105 -16.68 9.50 -7.93
CA ARG A 105 -17.72 10.52 -8.08
C ARG A 105 -18.79 9.95 -9.01
N ARG A 106 -19.95 9.59 -8.46
CA ARG A 106 -21.11 9.25 -9.28
C ARG A 106 -21.66 10.53 -9.91
N ILE A 107 -21.46 10.70 -11.21
CA ILE A 107 -22.06 11.77 -12.01
C ILE A 107 -23.33 11.21 -12.64
N GLY A 108 -24.47 11.83 -12.36
CA GLY A 108 -25.79 11.33 -12.79
C GLY A 108 -26.29 10.17 -11.92
N LYS A 109 -27.50 10.32 -11.37
CA LYS A 109 -28.18 9.27 -10.61
C LYS A 109 -29.26 8.60 -11.44
N ASP A 110 -29.99 9.40 -12.22
CA ASP A 110 -31.17 9.03 -12.98
C ASP A 110 -30.86 9.12 -14.49
N PRO A 111 -31.55 8.34 -15.35
CA PRO A 111 -31.43 8.47 -16.80
C PRO A 111 -31.80 9.90 -17.23
N ILE A 112 -31.06 10.44 -18.20
CA ILE A 112 -31.44 11.69 -18.86
C ILE A 112 -32.57 11.35 -19.83
N GLU A 113 -33.70 12.04 -19.73
CA GLU A 113 -34.79 11.91 -20.69
C GLU A 113 -34.31 12.32 -22.07
N ILE A 114 -34.82 11.68 -23.13
CA ILE A 114 -34.27 11.86 -24.48
C ILE A 114 -34.40 13.30 -24.99
N THR A 115 -35.38 14.05 -24.47
CA THR A 115 -35.61 15.47 -24.77
C THR A 115 -34.54 16.38 -24.20
N ASP A 116 -33.91 15.95 -23.10
CA ASP A 116 -32.96 16.77 -22.34
C ASP A 116 -31.50 16.39 -22.70
N PHE A 117 -31.32 15.37 -23.53
CA PHE A 117 -30.02 14.87 -23.96
C PHE A 117 -29.25 15.90 -24.78
N ASP A 118 -29.91 16.54 -25.76
CA ASP A 118 -29.24 17.48 -26.67
C ASP A 118 -28.75 18.72 -25.91
N GLU A 119 -29.50 19.22 -24.94
CA GLU A 119 -29.10 20.35 -24.09
C GLU A 119 -27.94 19.95 -23.15
N TRP A 120 -27.98 18.75 -22.56
CA TRP A 120 -26.90 18.27 -21.70
C TRP A 120 -25.58 18.01 -22.47
N TYR A 121 -25.67 17.47 -23.70
CA TYR A 121 -24.49 17.06 -24.47
C TYR A 121 -23.91 18.19 -25.32
N TYR A 122 -24.75 19.07 -25.88
CA TYR A 122 -24.34 20.16 -26.77
C TYR A 122 -24.47 21.56 -26.16
N GLY A 123 -25.16 21.72 -25.03
CA GLY A 123 -25.41 23.01 -24.37
C GLY A 123 -24.33 23.47 -23.39
N GLY A 124 -23.18 22.79 -23.32
CA GLY A 124 -22.05 23.21 -22.50
C GLY A 124 -21.11 24.15 -23.26
N ASP A 125 -21.02 25.42 -22.82
CA ASP A 125 -19.79 26.23 -22.96
C ASP A 125 -18.64 25.63 -22.13
#